data_AF-A0A3N7E4G9-F1
#
_entry.id   AF-A0A3N7E4G9-F1
#
_cell.length_a   1.000
_cell.length_b   1.000
_cell.length_c   1.000
_cell.angle_alpha   90.00
_cell.angle_beta   90.00
_cell.angle_gamma   90.00
#
_symmetry.space_group_name_H-M   'P 1'
#
loop_
_entity.id
_entity.type
_entity.pdbx_description
1 polymer ?
#
loop_
_entity_poly.entity_id
_entity_poly.type
_entity_poly.pdbx_seq_one_letter_code
_entity_poly.pdbx_strand_id
1 'polypeptide(L)' 'MVQRLIPTTLAAAVALVALTACGEKPQTGAGIRSDAPPYAGTGSNFMQPGWKAGDKAAWEAQLKARQQYGQNEYSRTQAK' A
#
# COMPACT_ATOMS: atom_id res chain seq x y z
N MET A 1 26.22 -25.04 38.62
CA MET A 1 25.09 -25.21 37.69
C MET A 1 24.15 -24.00 37.66
N VAL A 2 23.73 -23.46 38.80
CA VAL A 2 22.81 -22.30 38.90
C VAL A 2 23.31 -21.04 38.16
N GLN A 3 24.61 -20.74 38.21
CA GLN A 3 25.20 -19.55 37.57
C GLN A 3 25.06 -19.50 36.04
N ARG A 4 24.95 -20.65 35.36
CA ARG A 4 24.75 -20.72 33.89
C ARG A 4 23.27 -20.70 33.48
N LEU A 5 22.37 -20.94 34.44
CA LEU A 5 20.92 -20.93 34.23
C LEU A 5 20.34 -19.52 34.34
N ILE A 6 20.96 -18.63 35.13
CA ILE A 6 20.55 -17.22 35.29
C ILE A 6 20.60 -16.42 33.97
N PRO A 7 21.68 -16.47 33.16
CA PRO A 7 21.72 -15.69 31.91
C PRO A 7 20.78 -16.25 30.83
N THR A 8 20.53 -17.56 30.81
CA THR A 8 19.62 -18.17 29.82
C THR A 8 18.16 -17.91 30.14
N THR A 9 17.77 -17.91 31.43
CA THR A 9 16.41 -17.54 31.83
C THR A 9 16.14 -16.05 31.60
N LEU A 10 17.13 -15.18 31.86
CA LEU A 10 17.02 -13.75 31.59
C LEU A 10 16.86 -13.45 30.10
N ALA A 11 17.66 -14.10 29.25
CA ALA A 11 17.54 -13.94 27.79
C ALA A 11 16.18 -14.43 27.25
N ALA A 12 15.67 -15.55 27.76
CA ALA A 12 14.36 -16.06 27.40
C ALA A 12 13.22 -15.10 27.82
N ALA A 13 13.31 -14.52 29.02
CA ALA A 13 12.33 -13.54 29.50
C ALA A 13 12.30 -12.27 28.63
N VAL A 14 13.47 -11.75 28.25
CA VAL A 14 13.57 -10.59 27.36
C VAL A 14 13.00 -10.89 25.98
N ALA A 15 13.26 -12.08 25.43
CA ALA A 15 12.71 -12.49 24.14
C ALA A 15 11.17 -12.53 24.17
N LEU A 16 10.57 -13.04 25.24
CA LEU A 16 9.11 -13.08 25.39
C LEU A 16 8.48 -11.69 25.47
N VAL A 17 9.14 -10.73 26.12
CA VAL A 17 8.68 -9.33 26.16
C VAL A 17 8.85 -8.65 24.81
N ALA A 18 9.90 -8.95 24.04
CA ALA A 18 10.10 -8.36 22.71
C ALA A 18 9.01 -8.76 21.70
N LEU A 19 8.37 -9.92 21.88
CA LEU A 19 7.26 -10.37 21.03
C LEU A 19 5.97 -9.53 21.19
N THR A 20 5.83 -8.73 22.26
CA THR A 20 4.65 -7.87 22.44
C THR A 20 4.70 -6.59 21.60
N ALA A 21 5.78 -6.37 20.83
CA ALA A 21 5.95 -5.19 19.99
C ALA A 21 4.92 -5.07 18.83
N CYS A 22 4.28 -6.16 18.41
CA CYS A 22 3.20 -6.16 17.41
C CYS A 22 1.79 -6.15 18.01
N GLY A 23 1.64 -5.85 19.31
CA GLY A 23 0.36 -5.86 20.02
C GLY A 23 -0.41 -4.54 19.97
N GLU A 24 -0.14 -3.67 18.99
CA GLU A 24 -0.87 -2.41 18.86
C GLU A 24 -2.37 -2.67 18.66
N LYS A 25 -3.22 -1.83 19.27
CA LYS A 25 -4.66 -1.91 19.05
C LYS A 25 -4.89 -1.75 17.55
N PRO A 26 -5.67 -2.63 16.89
CA PRO A 26 -5.96 -2.48 15.47
C PRO A 26 -6.42 -1.05 15.20
N GLN A 27 -5.76 -0.36 14.25
CA GLN A 27 -6.23 0.93 13.76
C GLN A 27 -7.56 0.70 13.06
N THR A 28 -8.63 0.72 13.85
CA THR A 28 -10.03 0.58 13.43
C THR A 28 -10.64 1.91 13.01
N GLY A 29 -9.83 2.97 12.97
CA GLY A 29 -10.18 4.19 12.27
C GLY A 29 -10.39 3.85 10.81
N ALA A 30 -11.64 3.58 10.43
CA ALA A 30 -12.04 3.64 9.04
C ALA A 30 -11.68 5.05 8.59
N GLY A 31 -10.63 5.19 7.78
CA GLY A 31 -10.31 6.47 7.17
C GLY A 31 -11.59 7.02 6.55
N ILE A 32 -11.96 8.24 6.92
CA ILE A 32 -13.14 8.89 6.35
C ILE A 32 -12.88 8.99 4.84
N ARG A 33 -13.60 8.18 4.04
CA ARG A 33 -13.58 8.28 2.58
C ARG A 33 -14.53 9.39 2.12
N SER A 34 -14.27 10.61 2.59
CA SER A 34 -14.97 11.82 2.14
C SER A 34 -14.32 12.44 0.91
N ASP A 35 -13.22 11.86 0.43
CA ASP A 35 -12.55 12.32 -0.78
C ASP A 35 -13.49 12.21 -1.98
N ALA A 36 -13.42 13.21 -2.85
CA ALA A 36 -14.11 13.16 -4.13
C ALA A 36 -13.63 11.94 -4.94
N PRO A 37 -14.51 11.32 -5.75
CA PRO A 37 -14.07 10.24 -6.62
C PRO A 37 -12.98 10.75 -7.57
N PRO A 38 -11.95 9.95 -7.89
CA PRO A 38 -10.78 10.42 -8.63
C PRO A 38 -11.11 10.87 -10.07
N TYR A 39 -12.16 10.29 -10.67
CA TYR A 39 -12.66 10.71 -11.97
C TYR A 39 -13.41 12.05 -11.94
N ALA A 40 -13.74 12.60 -10.76
CA ALA A 40 -14.28 13.97 -10.66
C ALA A 40 -13.27 15.02 -11.17
N GLY A 41 -11.99 14.67 -11.23
CA GLY A 41 -10.94 15.59 -11.64
C GLY A 41 -10.62 16.63 -10.57
N THR A 42 -9.52 17.35 -10.77
CA THR A 42 -9.01 18.32 -9.80
C THR A 42 -9.31 19.77 -10.20
N GLY A 43 -9.90 20.00 -11.38
CA GLY A 43 -10.06 21.33 -11.97
C GLY A 43 -8.75 21.99 -12.42
N SER A 44 -7.63 21.28 -12.31
CA SER A 44 -6.30 21.77 -12.69
C SER A 44 -6.08 21.70 -14.20
N ASN A 45 -5.34 22.67 -14.73
CA ASN A 45 -4.86 22.63 -16.13
C ASN A 45 -3.81 21.53 -16.38
N PHE A 46 -3.29 20.90 -15.33
CA PHE A 46 -2.31 19.81 -15.42
C PHE A 46 -2.94 18.42 -15.37
N MET A 47 -4.26 18.32 -15.60
CA MET A 47 -4.92 17.03 -15.75
C MET A 47 -4.40 16.31 -17.01
N GLN A 48 -4.20 15.00 -16.90
CA GLN A 48 -3.80 14.16 -18.03
C GLN A 48 -4.79 14.36 -19.20
N PRO A 49 -4.31 14.69 -20.40
CA PRO A 49 -5.19 14.89 -21.56
C PRO A 49 -5.87 13.59 -22.01
N GLY A 50 -6.96 13.70 -22.77
CA GLY A 50 -7.64 12.56 -23.38
C GLY A 50 -8.78 11.93 -22.56
N TRP A 51 -9.18 12.57 -21.46
CA TRP A 51 -10.42 12.28 -20.73
C TRP A 51 -10.93 13.58 -20.08
N LYS A 52 -12.19 13.60 -19.63
CA LYS A 52 -12.81 14.78 -19.01
C LYS A 52 -13.20 14.49 -17.56
N ALA A 53 -13.09 15.50 -16.70
CA ALA A 53 -13.63 15.47 -15.34
C ALA A 53 -15.11 15.04 -15.34
N GLY A 54 -15.45 14.08 -14.48
CA GLY A 54 -16.77 13.44 -14.39
C GLY A 54 -16.94 12.21 -15.27
N ASP A 55 -16.11 12.01 -16.30
CA ASP A 55 -16.19 10.83 -17.18
C ASP A 55 -15.42 9.64 -16.60
N LYS A 56 -16.12 8.84 -15.79
CA LYS A 56 -15.56 7.65 -15.17
C LYS A 56 -15.05 6.63 -16.21
N ALA A 57 -15.79 6.39 -17.29
CA ALA A 57 -15.44 5.36 -18.26
C ALA A 57 -14.15 5.73 -19.01
N ALA A 58 -14.03 6.98 -19.45
CA ALA A 58 -12.82 7.47 -20.10
C ALA A 58 -11.61 7.48 -19.13
N TRP A 59 -11.84 7.84 -17.86
CA TRP A 59 -10.80 7.79 -16.82
C TRP A 59 -10.29 6.36 -16.58
N GLU A 60 -11.19 5.38 -16.44
CA GLU A 60 -10.83 3.97 -16.24
C GLU A 60 -10.10 3.41 -17.47
N ALA A 61 -10.53 3.77 -18.68
CA ALA A 61 -9.86 3.36 -19.92
C ALA A 61 -8.41 3.87 -19.99
N GLN A 62 -8.17 5.13 -19.61
CA GLN A 62 -6.82 5.71 -19.53
C GLN A 62 -5.94 4.97 -18.51
N LEU A 63 -6.49 4.63 -17.34
CA LEU A 63 -5.77 3.86 -16.33
C LEU A 63 -5.40 2.46 -16.82
N LYS A 64 -6.34 1.77 -17.46
CA LYS A 64 -6.10 0.44 -18.04
C LYS A 64 -5.01 0.51 -19.11
N ALA A 65 -5.04 1.50 -20.00
CA ALA A 65 -4.01 1.68 -21.02
C ALA A 65 -2.63 1.94 -20.40
N ARG A 66 -2.55 2.80 -19.38
CA ARG A 66 -1.31 3.06 -18.64
C ARG A 66 -0.76 1.80 -17.99
N GLN A 67 -1.61 1.01 -17.33
CA GLN A 67 -1.20 -0.24 -16.70
C GLN A 67 -0.66 -1.22 -17.76
N GLN A 68 -1.37 -1.41 -18.86
CA GLN A 68 -1.02 -2.42 -19.86
C GLN A 68 0.25 -2.08 -20.65
N TYR A 69 0.40 -0.82 -21.07
CA TYR A 69 1.44 -0.41 -22.02
C TYR A 69 2.55 0.43 -21.37
N GLY A 70 2.26 1.08 -20.25
CA GLY A 70 3.20 1.97 -19.56
C GLY A 70 3.96 1.28 -18.44
N GLN A 71 3.26 0.57 -17.56
CA GLN A 71 3.79 0.13 -16.27
C GLN A 71 3.82 -1.40 -16.08
N ASN A 72 3.61 -2.17 -17.14
CA ASN A 72 3.65 -3.63 -17.07
C ASN A 72 4.94 -4.16 -17.67
N GLU A 73 5.93 -4.49 -16.84
CA GLU A 73 7.20 -5.06 -17.28
C GLU A 73 7.06 -6.46 -17.91
N TYR A 74 6.00 -7.22 -17.59
CA TYR A 74 5.78 -8.54 -18.18
C TYR A 74 5.50 -8.48 -19.69
N SER A 75 4.97 -7.36 -20.20
CA SER A 75 4.80 -7.17 -21.64
C SER A 75 6.11 -6.79 -22.35
N ARG A 76 7.15 -6.42 -21.61
CA ARG A 76 8.48 -6.02 -22.13
C ARG A 76 9.49 -7.15 -22.19
N THR A 77 9.33 -8.17 -21.36
CA THR A 77 10.25 -9.32 -21.25
C THR A 77 9.81 -10.53 -22.09
N GLN A 78 9.14 -10.32 -23.23
CA GLN A 78 8.96 -11.37 -24.25
C GLN A 78 10.34 -11.65 -24.89
N ALA A 79 11.20 -12.33 -24.14
CA ALA A 79 12.48 -12.85 -24.58
C ALA A 79 12.21 -14.09 -25.44
N LYS A 80 12.85 -14.10 -26.60
CA LYS A 80 12.89 -15.24 -27.52
C LYS A 80 13.69 -16.40 -26.93
#